data_AF-A0A918EY52-F1
#
_entry.id   AF-A0A918EY52-F1
#
_cell.length_a   1.000
_cell.length_b   1.000
_cell.length_c   1.000
_cell.angle_alpha   90.00
_cell.angle_beta   90.00
_cell.angle_gamma   90.00
#
_symmetry.space_group_name_H-M   'P 1'
#
loop_
_entity.id
_entity.type
_entity.pdbx_description
1 polymer ?
#
loop_
_entity_poly.entity_id
_entity_poly.type
_entity_poly.pdbx_seq_one_letter_code
_entity_poly.pdbx_strand_id
1 'polypeptide(L)'
;MAERPAAVSRQRSRPADRGDVRTPPLRPGGYDPADYAACVVRSAREAGVSPSLVMTVLHNEAYKPHHPLLERLWQWWKPEASFGVANMHRATFEEVRRAHGLDQRWQDLRDDPALAIHVAALHLHDLDRRLPERHVDRYTRDELLALGYNAGVRNMRAFARGVPPGPMARSYLRRFRAHRRRAAEVPAD
;
A
#
# COMPACT_ATOMS: atom_id res chain seq x y z
N MET A 1 -62.09 5.41 -21.99
CA MET A 1 -61.65 5.66 -20.60
C MET A 1 -60.85 4.45 -20.16
N ALA A 2 -59.52 4.50 -20.21
CA ALA A 2 -58.65 3.38 -19.87
C ALA A 2 -57.70 3.79 -18.74
N GLU A 3 -57.79 3.06 -17.62
CA GLU A 3 -57.05 3.28 -16.38
C GLU A 3 -55.57 2.92 -16.55
N ARG A 4 -54.66 3.77 -16.04
CA ARG A 4 -53.22 3.52 -15.93
C ARG A 4 -52.91 3.01 -14.52
N PRO A 5 -52.24 1.86 -14.34
CA PRO A 5 -51.74 1.48 -13.03
C PRO A 5 -50.42 2.20 -12.71
N ALA A 6 -50.33 2.71 -11.49
CA ALA A 6 -49.18 3.41 -10.93
C ALA A 6 -47.97 2.48 -10.78
N ALA A 7 -46.83 2.87 -11.39
CA ALA A 7 -45.56 2.20 -11.19
C ALA A 7 -44.98 2.60 -9.83
N VAL A 8 -44.89 1.62 -8.93
CA VAL A 8 -44.23 1.72 -7.62
C VAL A 8 -42.76 2.09 -7.82
N SER A 9 -42.38 3.25 -7.29
CA SER A 9 -40.99 3.69 -7.17
C SER A 9 -40.19 2.71 -6.32
N ARG A 10 -39.37 1.87 -6.95
CA ARG A 10 -38.27 1.20 -6.27
C ARG A 10 -37.12 2.18 -6.11
N GLN A 11 -37.19 2.89 -5.00
CA GLN A 11 -36.13 3.70 -4.42
C GLN A 11 -34.88 2.81 -4.30
N ARG A 12 -33.93 2.95 -5.23
CA ARG A 12 -32.62 2.32 -5.14
C ARG A 12 -31.92 2.91 -3.91
N SER A 13 -31.78 2.09 -2.87
CA SER A 13 -30.97 2.38 -1.70
C SER A 13 -29.56 2.74 -2.16
N ARG A 14 -29.18 4.01 -2.01
CA ARG A 14 -27.78 4.44 -2.10
C ARG A 14 -27.03 3.81 -0.92
N PRO A 15 -25.85 3.22 -1.11
CA PRO A 15 -25.03 2.83 0.01
C PRO A 15 -24.60 4.11 0.76
N ALA A 16 -24.64 4.02 2.08
CA ALA A 16 -24.40 5.09 3.02
C ALA A 16 -23.05 5.79 2.81
N ASP A 17 -23.11 7.09 3.03
CA ASP A 17 -22.03 8.05 3.19
C ASP A 17 -20.87 7.48 4.02
N ARG A 18 -19.79 7.06 3.34
CA ARG A 18 -18.51 6.72 3.97
C ARG A 18 -17.82 8.04 4.27
N GLY A 19 -17.76 8.41 5.56
CA GLY A 19 -17.13 9.63 6.06
C GLY A 19 -15.92 10.08 5.24
N ASP A 20 -16.14 11.15 4.47
CA ASP A 20 -15.24 11.68 3.45
C ASP A 20 -14.06 12.39 4.11
N VAL A 21 -13.09 11.61 4.60
CA VAL A 21 -11.73 12.12 4.78
C VAL A 21 -11.19 12.40 3.39
N ARG A 22 -11.29 13.67 2.98
CA ARG A 22 -10.75 14.16 1.71
C ARG A 22 -9.28 13.83 1.63
N THR A 23 -8.95 12.85 0.79
CA THR A 23 -7.56 12.53 0.49
C THR A 23 -7.04 13.59 -0.48
N PRO A 24 -5.91 14.25 -0.19
CA PRO A 24 -5.39 15.26 -1.09
C PRO A 24 -5.07 14.63 -2.46
N PRO A 25 -5.40 15.32 -3.58
CA PRO A 25 -5.00 14.86 -4.90
C PRO A 25 -3.49 14.89 -5.05
N LEU A 26 -2.95 14.07 -5.96
CA LEU A 26 -1.53 14.11 -6.30
C LEU A 26 -1.14 15.49 -6.83
N ARG A 27 -0.23 16.17 -6.14
CA ARG A 27 0.28 17.49 -6.55
C ARG A 27 1.53 17.34 -7.42
N PRO A 28 1.63 18.02 -8.58
CA PRO A 28 2.90 18.13 -9.30
C PRO A 28 3.90 18.92 -8.45
N GLY A 29 5.05 18.33 -8.12
CA GLY A 29 6.12 19.02 -7.36
C GLY A 29 6.61 18.32 -6.08
N GLY A 30 6.02 17.19 -5.71
CA GLY A 30 6.50 16.37 -4.60
C GLY A 30 5.34 15.76 -3.82
N TYR A 31 5.39 14.45 -3.63
CA TYR A 31 4.51 13.72 -2.72
C TYR A 31 5.25 13.53 -1.40
N ASP A 32 4.73 14.11 -0.31
CA ASP A 32 5.14 13.75 1.04
C ASP A 32 4.13 12.74 1.61
N PRO A 33 4.53 11.51 1.97
CA PRO A 33 3.66 10.57 2.67
C PRO A 33 2.94 11.15 3.89
N ALA A 34 3.53 12.14 4.57
CA ALA A 34 2.92 12.81 5.70
C ALA A 34 1.58 13.48 5.36
N ASP A 35 1.39 13.95 4.12
CA ASP A 35 0.13 14.56 3.66
C ASP A 35 -1.06 13.58 3.70
N TYR A 36 -0.79 12.28 3.79
CA TYR A 36 -1.79 11.21 3.72
C TYR A 36 -2.00 10.52 5.06
N ALA A 37 -1.50 11.08 6.16
CA ALA A 37 -1.55 10.48 7.50
C ALA A 37 -2.97 9.98 7.88
N ALA A 38 -4.01 10.79 7.67
CA ALA A 38 -5.38 10.40 7.98
C ALA A 38 -5.87 9.20 7.13
N CYS A 39 -5.50 9.17 5.84
CA CYS A 39 -5.82 8.03 4.99
C CYS A 39 -5.04 6.77 5.43
N VAL A 40 -3.78 6.93 5.82
CA VAL A 40 -2.95 5.83 6.33
C VAL A 40 -3.57 5.22 7.57
N VAL A 41 -3.97 6.02 8.55
CA VAL A 41 -4.60 5.55 9.79
C VAL A 41 -5.88 4.76 9.47
N ARG A 42 -6.76 5.33 8.63
CA ARG A 42 -8.01 4.66 8.22
C ARG A 42 -7.74 3.33 7.53
N SER A 43 -6.91 3.33 6.49
CA SER A 43 -6.60 2.13 5.71
C SER A 43 -5.90 1.05 6.53
N ALA A 44 -4.98 1.44 7.41
CA ALA A 44 -4.30 0.50 8.29
C ALA A 44 -5.27 -0.15 9.29
N ARG A 45 -6.18 0.64 9.86
CA ARG A 45 -7.24 0.13 10.75
C ARG A 45 -8.16 -0.85 10.02
N GLU A 46 -8.63 -0.51 8.83
CA GLU A 46 -9.48 -1.38 8.01
C GLU A 46 -8.78 -2.71 7.66
N ALA A 47 -7.48 -2.66 7.35
CA ALA A 47 -6.69 -3.85 7.03
C ALA A 47 -6.16 -4.59 8.28
N GLY A 48 -6.34 -4.05 9.49
CA GLY A 48 -5.81 -4.65 10.71
C GLY A 48 -4.28 -4.69 10.78
N VAL A 49 -3.60 -3.67 10.26
CA VAL A 49 -2.13 -3.51 10.33
C VAL A 49 -1.75 -2.22 11.06
N SER A 50 -0.49 -2.08 11.46
CA SER A 50 -0.01 -0.85 12.12
C SER A 50 0.00 0.34 11.16
N PRO A 51 -0.59 1.50 11.51
CA PRO A 51 -0.47 2.73 10.73
C PRO A 51 1.00 3.17 10.54
N SER A 52 1.82 3.03 11.58
CA SER A 52 3.25 3.37 11.51
C SER A 52 4.00 2.50 10.52
N LEU A 53 3.65 1.21 10.39
CA LEU A 53 4.20 0.32 9.37
C LEU A 53 3.85 0.83 7.97
N VAL A 54 2.58 1.11 7.70
CA VAL A 54 2.11 1.60 6.40
C VAL A 54 2.81 2.91 6.05
N MET A 55 2.83 3.89 6.97
CA MET A 55 3.50 5.18 6.75
C MET A 55 5.01 5.01 6.45
N THR A 56 5.68 4.12 7.18
CA THR A 56 7.12 3.88 6.99
C THR A 56 7.39 3.26 5.61
N VAL A 57 6.53 2.35 5.15
CA VAL A 57 6.62 1.79 3.79
C VAL A 57 6.46 2.90 2.75
N LEU A 58 5.45 3.77 2.89
CA LEU A 58 5.23 4.88 1.95
C LEU A 58 6.44 5.83 1.88
N HIS A 59 7.06 6.18 3.01
CA HIS A 59 8.31 6.96 3.00
C HIS A 59 9.46 6.24 2.29
N ASN A 60 9.57 4.93 2.47
CA ASN A 60 10.64 4.17 1.83
C ASN A 60 10.43 4.01 0.32
N GLU A 61 9.18 4.00 -0.15
CA GLU A 61 8.81 3.99 -1.56
C GLU A 61 8.91 5.37 -2.23
N ALA A 62 8.61 6.45 -1.48
CA ALA A 62 8.76 7.83 -1.94
C ALA A 62 10.23 8.23 -2.20
N TYR A 63 11.19 7.55 -1.55
CA TYR A 63 12.64 7.81 -1.65
C TYR A 63 13.28 7.33 -2.97
N LYS A 64 12.59 7.41 -4.12
CA LYS A 64 13.26 7.23 -5.42
C LYS A 64 13.70 8.61 -5.93
N PRO A 65 15.01 8.95 -5.95
CA PRO A 65 15.45 10.15 -6.63
C PRO A 65 15.09 10.00 -8.11
N HIS A 66 14.19 10.85 -8.59
CA HIS A 66 13.83 10.98 -10.00
C HIS A 66 15.05 11.51 -10.76
N HIS A 67 15.95 10.61 -11.16
CA HIS A 67 17.08 10.94 -12.02
C HIS A 67 16.64 10.78 -13.48
N PRO A 68 16.55 11.86 -14.28
CA PRO A 68 15.84 11.86 -15.56
C PRO A 68 16.42 10.90 -16.63
N LEU A 69 17.71 10.57 -16.54
CA LEU A 69 18.37 9.59 -17.43
C LEU A 69 18.06 8.13 -17.11
N LEU A 70 17.71 7.81 -15.86
CA LEU A 70 17.33 6.44 -15.46
C LEU A 70 15.87 6.14 -15.82
N GLU A 71 14.98 7.13 -15.76
CA GLU A 71 13.55 6.98 -16.07
C GLU A 71 13.28 6.56 -17.52
N ARG A 72 14.01 7.12 -18.48
CA ARG A 72 13.90 6.73 -19.91
C ARG A 72 14.35 5.30 -20.18
N LEU A 73 15.39 4.84 -19.49
CA LEU A 73 15.88 3.46 -19.59
C LEU A 73 14.98 2.48 -18.82
N TRP A 74 14.34 2.93 -17.73
CA TRP A 74 13.41 2.14 -16.92
C TRP A 74 12.05 1.93 -17.60
N GLN A 75 11.48 2.96 -18.23
CA GLN A 75 10.19 2.86 -18.94
C GLN A 75 10.28 1.95 -20.16
N TRP A 76 11.44 1.91 -20.82
CA TRP A 76 11.67 1.03 -21.98
C TRP A 76 11.80 -0.46 -21.60
N TRP A 77 12.06 -0.79 -20.32
CA TRP A 77 12.37 -2.16 -19.87
C TRP A 77 11.30 -2.82 -18.97
N LYS A 78 10.27 -2.10 -18.50
CA LYS A 78 9.27 -2.65 -17.53
C LYS A 78 7.79 -2.40 -17.91
N PRO A 79 7.16 -3.28 -18.70
CA PRO A 79 5.73 -3.25 -18.98
C PRO A 79 4.80 -3.50 -17.76
N GLU A 80 5.36 -3.78 -16.57
CA GLU A 80 4.67 -3.98 -15.28
C GLU A 80 5.05 -2.89 -14.23
N ALA A 81 5.42 -1.70 -14.70
CA ALA A 81 5.95 -0.62 -13.87
C ALA A 81 4.99 -0.23 -12.74
N SER A 82 5.45 -0.28 -11.49
CA SER A 82 4.67 0.00 -10.28
C SER A 82 4.01 1.40 -10.28
N PHE A 83 2.78 1.47 -9.76
CA PHE A 83 2.00 2.70 -9.69
C PHE A 83 1.67 3.16 -8.27
N GLY A 84 1.29 4.43 -8.19
CA GLY A 84 0.77 5.06 -6.99
C GLY A 84 1.83 5.37 -5.95
N VAL A 85 1.38 6.03 -4.89
CA VAL A 85 2.21 6.48 -3.78
C VAL A 85 2.91 5.34 -3.02
N ALA A 86 2.37 4.13 -3.14
CA ALA A 86 2.92 2.93 -2.56
C ALA A 86 3.79 2.12 -3.53
N ASN A 87 4.00 2.60 -4.77
CA ASN A 87 4.85 1.98 -5.79
C ASN A 87 4.54 0.47 -5.96
N MET A 88 3.26 0.13 -6.16
CA MET A 88 2.78 -1.26 -6.22
C MET A 88 2.77 -1.83 -7.64
N HIS A 89 3.33 -3.03 -7.81
CA HIS A 89 3.35 -3.78 -9.07
C HIS A 89 2.00 -4.40 -9.42
N ARG A 90 1.73 -4.57 -10.73
CA ARG A 90 0.48 -5.14 -11.24
C ARG A 90 0.17 -6.51 -10.67
N ALA A 91 1.15 -7.43 -10.68
CA ALA A 91 0.95 -8.78 -10.17
C ALA A 91 0.50 -8.79 -8.70
N THR A 92 1.15 -7.98 -7.86
CA THR A 92 0.77 -7.80 -6.45
C THR A 92 -0.62 -7.22 -6.30
N PHE A 93 -0.95 -6.16 -7.06
CA PHE A 93 -2.29 -5.59 -7.05
C PHE A 93 -3.34 -6.62 -7.43
N GLU A 94 -3.11 -7.41 -8.48
CA GLU A 94 -4.04 -8.44 -8.95
C GLU A 94 -4.22 -9.57 -7.93
N GLU A 95 -3.20 -9.90 -7.14
CA GLU A 95 -3.33 -10.82 -6.00
C GLU A 95 -4.24 -10.23 -4.91
N VAL A 96 -3.97 -8.98 -4.48
CA VAL A 96 -4.76 -8.29 -3.45
C VAL A 96 -6.20 -8.10 -3.92
N ARG A 97 -6.40 -7.65 -5.15
CA ARG A 97 -7.71 -7.49 -5.79
C ARG A 97 -8.54 -8.76 -5.72
N ARG A 98 -7.95 -9.91 -6.08
CA ARG A 98 -8.64 -11.20 -6.03
C ARG A 98 -8.91 -11.66 -4.60
N ALA A 99 -7.97 -11.45 -3.68
CA ALA A 99 -8.11 -11.88 -2.29
C ALA A 99 -9.17 -11.07 -1.52
N HIS A 100 -9.33 -9.78 -1.85
CA HIS A 100 -10.20 -8.84 -1.14
C HIS A 100 -11.44 -8.42 -1.95
N GLY A 101 -11.63 -8.94 -3.15
CA GLY A 101 -12.81 -8.66 -3.98
C GLY A 101 -12.91 -7.21 -4.46
N LEU A 102 -11.79 -6.60 -4.86
CA LEU A 102 -11.78 -5.21 -5.34
C LEU A 102 -12.23 -5.13 -6.81
N ASP A 103 -13.04 -4.13 -7.15
CA ASP A 103 -13.52 -3.90 -8.52
C ASP A 103 -12.58 -2.99 -9.34
N GLN A 104 -11.69 -2.26 -8.64
CA GLN A 104 -10.76 -1.30 -9.24
C GLN A 104 -9.70 -2.01 -10.10
N ARG A 105 -9.13 -1.25 -11.02
CA ARG A 105 -8.06 -1.68 -11.91
C ARG A 105 -6.73 -1.17 -11.40
N TRP A 106 -5.67 -1.87 -11.80
CA TRP A 106 -4.31 -1.52 -11.40
C TRP A 106 -3.89 -0.09 -11.83
N GLN A 107 -4.40 0.40 -12.97
CA GLN A 107 -4.13 1.77 -13.43
C GLN A 107 -4.73 2.83 -12.51
N ASP A 108 -5.83 2.51 -11.82
CA ASP A 108 -6.53 3.46 -10.95
C ASP A 108 -5.65 3.84 -9.73
N LEU A 109 -4.66 3.01 -9.36
CA LEU A 109 -3.65 3.33 -8.33
C LEU A 109 -2.84 4.59 -8.64
N ARG A 110 -2.71 4.93 -9.94
CA ARG A 110 -1.96 6.10 -10.36
C ARG A 110 -2.67 7.38 -9.96
N ASP A 111 -4.00 7.40 -10.05
CA ASP A 111 -4.80 8.62 -9.92
C ASP A 111 -5.55 8.70 -8.58
N ASP A 112 -5.62 7.59 -7.84
CA ASP A 112 -6.25 7.49 -6.53
C ASP A 112 -5.23 7.08 -5.44
N PRO A 113 -4.62 8.06 -4.73
CA PRO A 113 -3.72 7.80 -3.61
C PRO A 113 -4.40 7.04 -2.46
N ALA A 114 -5.70 7.27 -2.23
CA ALA A 114 -6.41 6.60 -1.16
C ALA A 114 -6.51 5.10 -1.44
N LEU A 115 -6.85 4.75 -2.69
CA LEU A 115 -6.81 3.37 -3.17
C LEU A 115 -5.40 2.78 -3.07
N ALA A 116 -4.37 3.49 -3.51
CA ALA A 116 -3.00 3.00 -3.43
C ALA A 116 -2.54 2.72 -1.99
N ILE A 117 -2.90 3.57 -1.03
CA ILE A 117 -2.62 3.36 0.40
C ILE A 117 -3.43 2.19 0.95
N HIS A 118 -4.72 2.10 0.62
CA HIS A 118 -5.59 1.02 1.07
C HIS A 118 -5.11 -0.35 0.57
N VAL A 119 -4.79 -0.47 -0.72
CA VAL A 119 -4.27 -1.72 -1.29
C VAL A 119 -2.91 -2.07 -0.68
N ALA A 120 -2.04 -1.09 -0.39
CA ALA A 120 -0.79 -1.34 0.31
C ALA A 120 -1.01 -1.90 1.72
N ALA A 121 -1.98 -1.36 2.47
CA ALA A 121 -2.34 -1.86 3.78
C ALA A 121 -2.88 -3.30 3.72
N LEU A 122 -3.77 -3.61 2.75
CA LEU A 122 -4.25 -4.97 2.51
C LEU A 122 -3.12 -5.93 2.12
N HIS A 123 -2.17 -5.49 1.30
CA HIS A 123 -1.02 -6.31 0.94
C HIS A 123 -0.15 -6.65 2.16
N LEU A 124 0.08 -5.67 3.05
CA LEU A 124 0.80 -5.89 4.30
C LEU A 124 0.05 -6.86 5.20
N HIS A 125 -1.29 -6.78 5.28
CA HIS A 125 -2.12 -7.77 5.98
C HIS A 125 -1.93 -9.18 5.41
N ASP A 126 -1.93 -9.32 4.08
CA ASP A 126 -1.75 -10.63 3.42
C ASP A 126 -0.35 -11.21 3.65
N LEU A 127 0.68 -10.36 3.66
CA LEU A 127 2.04 -10.76 4.03
C LEU A 127 2.08 -11.23 5.48
N ASP A 128 1.39 -10.52 6.36
CA ASP A 128 1.34 -10.81 7.78
C ASP A 128 0.75 -12.17 8.11
N ARG A 129 -0.34 -12.53 7.43
CA ARG A 129 -0.94 -13.87 7.49
C ARG A 129 -0.04 -14.98 6.96
N ARG A 130 0.92 -14.64 6.11
CA ARG A 130 1.86 -15.59 5.49
C ARG A 130 3.19 -15.66 6.22
N LEU A 131 3.41 -14.82 7.23
CA LEU A 131 4.62 -14.80 8.04
C LEU A 131 4.58 -15.93 9.08
N PRO A 132 5.68 -16.68 9.28
CA PRO A 132 5.75 -17.66 10.36
C PRO A 132 5.56 -17.00 11.74
N GLU A 133 4.80 -17.63 12.63
CA GLU A 133 4.59 -17.14 14.01
C GLU A 133 5.91 -17.02 14.78
N ARG A 134 6.83 -17.97 14.54
CA ARG A 134 8.19 -17.94 15.07
C ARG A 134 9.16 -17.59 13.96
N HIS A 135 9.91 -16.53 14.17
CA HIS A 135 11.02 -16.12 13.31
C HIS A 135 12.25 -15.85 14.19
N VAL A 136 13.42 -15.79 13.57
CA VAL A 136 14.65 -15.44 14.29
C VAL A 136 14.54 -14.03 14.88
N ASP A 137 15.13 -13.80 16.06
CA ASP A 137 15.04 -12.52 16.79
C ASP A 137 15.86 -11.37 16.15
N ARG A 138 16.41 -11.60 14.96
CA ARG A 138 17.21 -10.61 14.22
C ARG A 138 16.37 -9.47 13.64
N TYR A 139 15.11 -9.76 13.31
CA TYR A 139 14.21 -8.80 12.67
C TYR A 139 12.90 -8.76 13.44
N THR A 140 12.36 -7.56 13.61
CA THR A 140 10.99 -7.38 14.10
C THR A 140 10.00 -7.83 13.03
N ARG A 141 8.77 -8.11 13.46
CA ARG A 141 7.68 -8.48 12.56
C ARG A 141 7.47 -7.45 11.44
N ASP A 142 7.40 -6.17 11.80
CA ASP A 142 7.26 -5.07 10.84
C ASP A 142 8.41 -4.98 9.83
N GLU A 143 9.64 -5.25 10.25
CA GLU A 143 10.79 -5.28 9.35
C GLU A 143 10.70 -6.43 8.35
N LEU A 144 10.19 -7.59 8.79
CA LEU A 144 9.92 -8.72 7.89
C LEU A 144 8.80 -8.37 6.91
N LEU A 145 7.72 -7.72 7.34
CA LEU A 145 6.66 -7.25 6.45
C LEU A 145 7.16 -6.25 5.42
N ALA A 146 7.99 -5.29 5.84
CA ALA A 146 8.62 -4.32 4.94
C ALA A 146 9.55 -5.01 3.92
N LEU A 147 10.32 -6.01 4.35
CA LEU A 147 11.13 -6.83 3.44
C LEU A 147 10.26 -7.67 2.49
N GLY A 148 9.12 -8.15 2.95
CA GLY A 148 8.14 -8.85 2.12
C GLY A 148 7.48 -7.95 1.09
N TYR A 149 7.21 -6.69 1.45
CA TYR A 149 6.72 -5.68 0.53
C TYR A 149 7.74 -5.40 -0.58
N ASN A 150 9.03 -5.27 -0.21
CA ASN A 150 10.10 -4.97 -1.17
C ASN A 150 10.54 -6.17 -2.04
N ALA A 151 10.63 -7.36 -1.43
CA ALA A 151 11.28 -8.52 -2.03
C ALA A 151 10.35 -9.72 -2.23
N GLY A 152 9.09 -9.60 -1.86
CA GLY A 152 8.07 -10.65 -1.98
C GLY A 152 8.05 -11.67 -0.84
N VAL A 153 6.94 -12.40 -0.76
CA VAL A 153 6.63 -13.37 0.32
C VAL A 153 7.69 -14.48 0.48
N ARG A 154 8.28 -14.97 -0.62
CA ARG A 154 9.27 -16.06 -0.57
C ARG A 154 10.53 -15.60 0.16
N ASN A 155 11.02 -14.42 -0.17
CA ASN A 155 12.19 -13.82 0.47
C ASN A 155 11.91 -13.45 1.93
N MET A 156 10.74 -12.86 2.22
CA MET A 156 10.31 -12.61 3.59
C MET A 156 10.39 -13.86 4.47
N ARG A 157 9.85 -15.00 3.98
CA ARG A 157 9.90 -16.28 4.70
C ARG A 157 11.32 -16.80 4.86
N ALA A 158 12.19 -16.62 3.87
CA ALA A 158 13.60 -16.96 3.98
C ALA A 158 14.30 -16.12 5.06
N PHE A 159 14.06 -14.81 5.09
CA PHE A 159 14.62 -13.90 6.09
C PHE A 159 14.11 -14.22 7.50
N ALA A 160 12.82 -14.54 7.64
CA ALA A 160 12.23 -14.98 8.90
C ALA A 160 12.90 -16.25 9.47
N ARG A 161 13.45 -17.11 8.60
CA ARG A 161 14.23 -18.31 8.96
C ARG A 161 15.74 -18.04 9.12
N GLY A 162 16.18 -16.80 9.01
CA GLY A 162 17.57 -16.40 9.24
C GLY A 162 18.44 -16.27 8.00
N VAL A 163 17.89 -16.45 6.78
CA VAL A 163 18.66 -16.16 5.56
C VAL A 163 19.02 -14.66 5.55
N PRO A 164 20.29 -14.28 5.36
CA PRO A 164 20.66 -12.87 5.35
C PRO A 164 20.14 -12.17 4.09
N PRO A 165 19.57 -10.96 4.21
CA PRO A 165 19.16 -10.17 3.05
C PRO A 165 20.37 -9.74 2.22
N GLY A 166 20.22 -9.72 0.90
CA GLY A 166 21.21 -9.17 -0.01
C GLY A 166 21.40 -7.64 0.11
N PRO A 167 22.38 -7.04 -0.59
CA PRO A 167 22.71 -5.61 -0.44
C PRO A 167 21.52 -4.66 -0.63
N MET A 168 20.65 -4.94 -1.61
CA MET A 168 19.47 -4.12 -1.89
C MET A 168 18.46 -4.15 -0.74
N ALA A 169 18.10 -5.34 -0.27
CA ALA A 169 17.19 -5.53 0.84
C ALA A 169 17.74 -4.97 2.17
N ARG A 170 19.06 -5.05 2.39
CA ARG A 170 19.72 -4.38 3.53
C ARG A 170 19.62 -2.86 3.46
N SER A 171 19.83 -2.29 2.27
CA SER A 171 19.70 -0.85 2.03
C SER A 171 18.25 -0.39 2.27
N TYR A 172 17.28 -1.16 1.79
CA TYR A 172 15.86 -0.93 2.04
C TYR A 172 15.53 -0.95 3.54
N LEU A 173 16.00 -1.96 4.26
CA LEU A 173 15.78 -2.09 5.71
C LEU A 173 16.42 -0.95 6.51
N ARG A 174 17.63 -0.53 6.13
CA ARG A 174 18.30 0.60 6.79
C ARG A 174 17.48 1.89 6.66
N ARG A 175 16.93 2.16 5.47
CA ARG A 175 16.03 3.31 5.27
C ARG A 175 14.73 3.15 6.02
N PHE A 176 14.13 1.96 5.99
CA PHE A 176 12.91 1.65 6.76
C PHE A 176 13.11 2.00 8.26
N ARG A 177 14.23 1.59 8.87
CA ARG A 177 14.57 1.94 10.26
C ARG A 177 14.71 3.45 10.48
N ALA A 178 15.30 4.17 9.54
CA ALA A 178 15.44 5.63 9.62
C ALA A 178 14.08 6.34 9.51
N HIS A 179 13.22 5.90 8.59
CA HIS A 179 11.87 6.45 8.40
C HIS A 179 10.93 6.10 9.54
N ARG A 180 11.08 4.93 10.16
CA ARG A 180 10.24 4.51 11.30
C ARG A 180 10.29 5.50 12.45
N ARG A 181 11.47 6.12 12.69
CA ARG A 181 11.62 7.17 13.70
C ARG A 181 10.79 8.42 13.38
N ARG A 182 10.66 8.77 12.09
CA ARG A 182 9.83 9.89 11.61
C ARG A 182 8.34 9.52 11.63
N ALA A 183 8.00 8.30 11.21
CA ALA A 183 6.62 7.81 11.19
C ALA A 183 6.01 7.60 12.58
N ALA A 184 6.83 7.51 13.64
CA ALA A 184 6.37 7.47 15.02
C ALA A 184 5.76 8.81 15.51
N GLU A 185 5.91 9.89 14.74
CA GLU A 185 5.28 11.19 15.00
C GLU A 185 3.85 11.27 14.45
N VAL A 186 3.39 10.26 13.70
CA VAL A 186 1.99 10.15 13.28
C VAL A 186 1.13 9.80 14.50
N PRO A 187 0.12 10.61 14.85
CA PRO A 187 -0.74 10.34 16.00
C PRO A 187 -1.39 8.95 15.91
N ALA A 188 -1.30 8.19 16.99
CA ALA A 188 -2.14 7.03 17.22
C ALA A 188 -3.45 7.56 17.84
N ASP A 189 -4.53 7.56 17.07
CA ASP A 189 -5.89 7.69 17.63
C ASP A 189 -6.37 6.33 18.15
#